data_AF-S7QIY3-F1
#
_entry.id   AF-S7QIY3-F1
#
_cell.length_a   1.000
_cell.length_b   1.000
_cell.length_c   1.000
_cell.angle_alpha   90.00
_cell.angle_beta   90.00
_cell.angle_gamma   90.00
#
_symmetry.space_group_name_H-M   'P 1'
#
loop_
_entity.id
_entity.type
_entity.pdbx_description
1 polymer ?
#
loop_
_entity_poly.entity_id
_entity_poly.type
_entity_poly.pdbx_seq_one_letter_code
_entity_poly.pdbx_strand_id
1 'polypeptide(L)'
;MDPRSQRRRFLADSSLLDMSSIQSIVTPKSPRASSCGYCGPPGGRSLTASSHKDGGLIAVRLSCDVSTNAYQKMIDRGWRRSGTYCYKPDLRRSCCPQYTIK
;
A
#
# COMPACT_ATOMS: atom_id res chain seq x y z
N MET A 1 36.23 -49.05 9.27
CA MET A 1 35.49 -48.32 10.32
C MET A 1 36.14 -46.95 10.47
N ASP A 2 35.64 -45.95 9.76
CA ASP A 2 35.93 -44.54 10.04
C ASP A 2 34.64 -43.90 10.58
N PRO A 3 34.59 -43.51 11.86
CA PRO A 3 33.37 -43.01 12.51
C PRO A 3 33.08 -41.53 12.24
N ARG A 4 33.76 -40.89 11.27
CA ARG A 4 33.54 -39.48 10.89
C ARG A 4 32.66 -39.30 9.65
N SER A 5 31.79 -40.27 9.35
CA SER A 5 30.55 -40.01 8.59
C SER A 5 29.61 -39.20 9.47
N GLN A 6 29.98 -37.93 9.63
CA GLN A 6 29.29 -36.93 10.42
C GLN A 6 27.84 -36.83 9.93
N ARG A 7 26.97 -37.49 10.70
CA ARG A 7 25.76 -36.89 11.27
C ARG A 7 25.64 -35.40 10.93
N ARG A 8 24.92 -35.11 9.86
CA ARG A 8 24.10 -33.90 9.69
C ARG A 8 23.11 -34.07 8.53
N ARG A 9 22.58 -35.29 8.35
CA ARG A 9 21.14 -35.42 8.13
C ARG A 9 20.52 -35.29 9.51
N PHE A 10 19.40 -34.59 9.65
CA PHE A 10 18.78 -34.09 10.89
C PHE A 10 19.15 -32.65 11.26
N LEU A 11 18.08 -31.84 11.33
CA LEU A 11 17.98 -30.44 11.76
C LEU A 11 18.13 -29.36 10.66
N ALA A 12 17.12 -29.29 9.80
CA ALA A 12 16.58 -28.01 9.35
C ALA A 12 15.07 -28.14 9.12
N ASP A 13 14.37 -28.71 10.10
CA ASP A 13 12.96 -28.41 10.29
C ASP A 13 12.91 -27.12 11.10
N SER A 14 12.93 -26.00 10.39
CA SER A 14 12.74 -24.68 10.99
C SER A 14 11.79 -23.94 10.08
N SER A 15 10.50 -24.24 10.26
CA SER A 15 9.36 -23.49 9.75
C SER A 15 9.28 -22.09 10.38
N LEU A 16 10.39 -21.37 10.46
CA LEU A 16 10.39 -19.94 10.65
C LEU A 16 10.26 -19.36 9.25
N LEU A 17 9.08 -18.83 8.93
CA LEU A 17 8.92 -17.98 7.76
C LEU A 17 10.04 -16.95 7.81
N ASP A 18 11.00 -17.06 6.90
CA ASP A 18 12.07 -16.08 6.78
C ASP A 18 11.40 -14.71 6.61
N MET A 19 11.46 -13.89 7.66
CA MET A 19 10.88 -12.56 7.67
C MET A 19 11.52 -11.66 6.59
N SER A 20 12.67 -12.05 6.04
CA SER A 20 13.32 -11.38 4.91
C SER A 20 12.54 -11.53 3.59
N SER A 21 11.71 -12.57 3.47
CA SER A 21 10.83 -12.83 2.32
C SER A 21 9.57 -11.94 2.29
N ILE A 22 9.16 -11.34 3.41
CA ILE A 22 7.94 -10.50 3.43
C ILE A 22 8.19 -9.16 2.77
N GLN A 23 7.94 -9.07 1.47
CA GLN A 23 8.27 -7.88 0.69
C GLN A 23 7.41 -6.66 1.05
N SER A 24 6.13 -6.83 1.36
CA SER A 24 5.23 -5.70 1.70
C SER A 24 4.28 -6.06 2.84
N ILE A 25 4.11 -5.10 3.75
CA ILE A 25 3.22 -5.18 4.92
C ILE A 25 2.34 -3.94 4.93
N VAL A 26 1.02 -4.15 4.89
CA VAL A 26 0.04 -3.08 4.83
C VAL A 26 -1.12 -3.34 5.79
N THR A 27 -1.67 -2.28 6.36
CA THR A 27 -2.93 -2.33 7.10
C THR A 27 -4.05 -1.78 6.23
N PRO A 28 -5.04 -2.59 5.81
CA PRO A 28 -6.11 -2.11 4.96
C PRO A 28 -6.97 -1.07 5.66
N LYS A 29 -7.54 -0.14 4.89
CA LYS A 29 -8.50 0.88 5.32
C LYS A 29 -9.73 0.83 4.43
N SER A 30 -10.89 0.97 5.07
CA SER A 30 -12.17 1.03 4.40
C SER A 30 -12.31 2.27 3.50
N PRO A 31 -13.18 2.22 2.49
CA PRO A 31 -13.58 3.41 1.73
C PRO A 31 -14.04 4.52 2.67
N ARG A 32 -13.61 5.76 2.40
CA ARG A 32 -13.95 6.94 3.22
C ARG A 32 -14.07 8.19 2.36
N ALA A 33 -14.81 9.16 2.86
CA ALA A 33 -14.89 10.50 2.30
C ALA A 33 -14.32 11.55 3.27
N SER A 34 -13.90 12.70 2.73
CA SER A 34 -13.49 13.88 3.51
C SER A 34 -13.88 15.15 2.77
N SER A 35 -13.74 16.31 3.40
CA SER A 35 -13.88 17.58 2.69
C SER A 35 -12.81 17.73 1.59
N CYS A 36 -13.23 18.26 0.45
CA CYS A 36 -12.39 18.60 -0.68
C CYS A 36 -11.63 19.91 -0.41
N GLY A 37 -10.36 19.98 -0.81
CA GLY A 37 -9.53 21.18 -0.66
C GLY A 37 -9.54 22.12 -1.87
N TYR A 38 -10.18 21.74 -2.98
CA TYR A 38 -10.10 22.49 -4.24
C TYR A 38 -11.32 23.37 -4.51
N CYS A 39 -12.52 22.87 -4.22
CA CYS A 39 -13.79 23.57 -4.49
C CYS A 39 -14.44 24.14 -3.22
N GLY A 40 -13.63 24.55 -2.24
CA GLY A 40 -14.11 25.19 -1.02
C GLY A 40 -14.37 26.69 -1.19
N PRO A 41 -14.98 27.36 -0.19
CA PRO A 41 -14.99 28.81 -0.12
C PRO A 41 -13.55 29.35 -0.04
N PRO A 42 -13.31 30.65 -0.33
CA PRO A 42 -11.99 31.24 -0.25
C PRO A 42 -11.29 30.96 1.10
N GLY A 43 -10.10 30.36 1.04
CA GLY A 43 -9.33 29.97 2.24
C GLY A 43 -9.85 28.73 2.99
N GLY A 44 -10.89 28.05 2.49
CA GLY A 44 -11.53 26.93 3.16
C GLY A 44 -11.61 25.64 2.32
N ARG A 45 -12.05 24.57 2.98
CA ARG A 45 -12.40 23.29 2.34
C ARG A 45 -13.89 23.23 2.08
N SER A 46 -14.35 22.30 1.25
CA SER A 46 -15.78 22.07 1.03
C SER A 46 -16.50 21.77 2.35
N LEU A 47 -17.74 22.23 2.48
CA LEU A 47 -18.57 22.02 3.67
C LEU A 47 -19.02 20.56 3.82
N THR A 48 -19.10 19.83 2.70
CA THR A 48 -19.51 18.42 2.67
C THR A 48 -18.30 17.51 2.44
N ALA A 49 -18.45 16.23 2.79
CA ALA A 49 -17.45 15.21 2.52
C ALA A 49 -17.47 14.78 1.03
N SER A 50 -16.96 15.65 0.15
CA SER A 50 -17.03 15.51 -1.32
C SER A 50 -15.76 14.96 -1.98
N SER A 51 -14.75 14.57 -1.19
CA SER A 51 -13.55 13.87 -1.67
C SER A 51 -13.61 12.40 -1.27
N HIS A 52 -13.93 11.53 -2.22
CA HIS A 52 -14.21 10.12 -2.01
C HIS A 52 -13.00 9.24 -2.38
N LYS A 53 -12.82 8.15 -1.64
CA LYS A 53 -11.78 7.13 -1.88
C LYS A 53 -12.45 5.76 -1.84
N ASP A 54 -12.19 4.93 -2.85
CA ASP A 54 -12.70 3.55 -2.94
C ASP A 54 -12.07 2.63 -1.90
N GLY A 55 -10.87 2.97 -1.43
CA GLY A 55 -10.16 2.22 -0.42
C GLY A 55 -8.83 2.87 -0.07
N GLY A 56 -8.23 2.38 1.00
CA GLY A 56 -6.93 2.84 1.45
C GLY A 56 -6.14 1.75 2.13
N LEU A 57 -4.88 2.06 2.43
CA LEU A 57 -4.03 1.25 3.29
C LEU A 57 -2.98 2.13 3.97
N ILE A 58 -2.51 1.70 5.12
CA ILE A 58 -1.30 2.23 5.75
C ILE A 58 -0.17 1.30 5.36
N ALA A 59 0.84 1.83 4.67
CA ALA A 59 2.03 1.10 4.29
C ALA A 59 3.04 1.10 5.45
N VAL A 60 3.21 -0.05 6.10
CA VAL A 60 4.27 -0.28 7.09
C VAL A 60 5.58 -0.58 6.35
N ARG A 61 5.50 -1.45 5.33
CA ARG A 61 6.57 -1.73 4.38
C ARG A 61 5.96 -1.88 3.00
N LEU A 62 6.49 -1.18 2.00
CA LEU A 62 6.04 -1.34 0.62
C LEU A 62 7.27 -1.52 -0.29
N SER A 63 7.35 -2.67 -0.94
CA SER A 63 8.50 -2.99 -1.78
C SER A 63 8.47 -2.22 -3.11
N CYS A 64 9.64 -1.69 -3.46
CA CYS A 64 10.00 -1.19 -4.79
C CYS A 64 10.94 -2.14 -5.55
N ASP A 65 11.15 -3.36 -5.03
CA ASP A 65 11.98 -4.38 -5.68
C ASP A 65 11.49 -4.69 -7.10
N VAL A 66 12.41 -4.97 -8.01
CA VAL A 66 12.12 -5.16 -9.44
C VAL A 66 11.22 -6.38 -9.68
N SER A 67 11.36 -7.44 -8.89
CA SER A 67 10.61 -8.68 -9.05
C SER A 67 9.12 -8.49 -8.72
N THR A 68 8.84 -7.82 -7.61
CA THR A 68 7.47 -7.68 -7.11
C THR A 68 6.83 -6.36 -7.52
N ASN A 69 7.61 -5.29 -7.45
CA ASN A 69 7.27 -3.92 -7.81
C ASN A 69 5.87 -3.49 -7.38
N ALA A 70 5.54 -3.78 -6.10
CA ALA A 70 4.21 -3.58 -5.56
C ALA A 70 3.79 -2.11 -5.62
N TYR A 71 4.70 -1.20 -5.30
CA TYR A 71 4.43 0.23 -5.37
C TYR A 71 4.10 0.70 -6.80
N GLN A 72 4.90 0.34 -7.81
CA GLN A 72 4.64 0.76 -9.18
C GLN A 72 3.29 0.24 -9.67
N LYS A 73 3.00 -1.05 -9.44
CA LYS A 73 1.69 -1.64 -9.77
C LYS A 73 0.52 -0.92 -9.11
N MET A 74 0.70 -0.36 -7.92
CA MET A 74 -0.33 0.47 -7.27
C MET A 74 -0.50 1.80 -8.00
N ILE A 75 0.60 2.52 -8.29
CA ILE A 75 0.55 3.82 -8.99
C ILE A 75 -0.07 3.67 -10.37
N ASP A 76 0.33 2.65 -11.13
CA ASP A 76 -0.20 2.36 -12.48
C ASP A 76 -1.72 2.07 -12.45
N ARG A 77 -2.23 1.57 -11.32
CA ARG A 77 -3.67 1.31 -11.09
C ARG A 77 -4.42 2.51 -10.49
N GLY A 78 -3.79 3.68 -10.47
CA GLY A 78 -4.36 4.95 -10.03
C GLY A 78 -4.35 5.16 -8.52
N TRP A 79 -3.54 4.42 -7.75
CA TRP A 79 -3.37 4.71 -6.32
C TRP A 79 -2.48 5.94 -6.12
N ARG A 80 -2.73 6.67 -5.02
CA ARG A 80 -1.98 7.83 -4.57
C ARG A 80 -1.45 7.63 -3.15
N ARG A 81 -0.45 8.42 -2.75
CA ARG A 81 0.21 8.31 -1.45
C ARG A 81 0.38 9.68 -0.78
N SER A 82 0.19 9.72 0.53
CA SER A 82 0.43 10.87 1.40
C SER A 82 1.07 10.37 2.70
N GLY A 83 2.39 10.50 2.81
CA GLY A 83 3.16 9.85 3.89
C GLY A 83 3.03 8.32 3.82
N THR A 84 2.69 7.66 4.92
CA THR A 84 2.45 6.20 4.95
C THR A 84 1.07 5.79 4.44
N TYR A 85 0.15 6.73 4.25
CA TYR A 85 -1.20 6.44 3.78
C TYR A 85 -1.25 6.38 2.25
N CYS A 86 -1.68 5.25 1.71
CA CYS A 86 -1.97 5.07 0.29
C CYS A 86 -3.49 4.94 0.09
N TYR A 87 -4.03 5.49 -0.98
CA TYR A 87 -5.47 5.47 -1.25
C TYR A 87 -5.77 5.45 -2.75
N LYS A 88 -6.91 4.88 -3.12
CA LYS A 88 -7.45 4.94 -4.47
C LYS A 88 -8.58 5.97 -4.50
N PRO A 89 -8.41 7.12 -5.20
CA PRO A 89 -9.48 8.11 -5.31
C PRO A 89 -10.64 7.55 -6.14
N ASP A 90 -11.87 7.82 -5.69
CA ASP A 90 -13.07 7.57 -6.50
C ASP A 90 -13.30 8.81 -7.38
N LEU A 91 -12.97 8.69 -8.66
CA LEU A 91 -13.04 9.79 -9.61
C LEU A 91 -14.47 10.15 -10.01
N ARG A 92 -15.44 9.23 -9.86
CA ARG A 92 -16.84 9.46 -10.24
C ARG A 92 -17.62 10.17 -9.15
N ARG A 93 -17.34 9.83 -7.89
CA ARG A 93 -18.04 10.43 -6.73
C ARG A 93 -17.36 11.70 -6.22
N SER A 94 -16.06 11.87 -6.46
CA SER A 94 -15.36 13.07 -6.01
C SER A 94 -15.72 14.30 -6.86
N CYS A 95 -16.02 15.42 -6.21
CA CYS A 95 -16.33 16.66 -6.89
C CYS A 95 -15.14 17.26 -7.67
N CYS A 96 -13.91 16.99 -7.22
CA CYS A 96 -12.67 17.37 -7.88
C CYS A 96 -11.87 16.10 -8.17
N PRO A 97 -12.04 15.48 -9.35
CA PRO A 97 -11.39 14.22 -9.69
C PRO A 97 -9.87 14.37 -9.78
N GLN A 98 -9.14 13.43 -9.19
CA GLN A 98 -7.68 13.46 -9.14
C GLN A 98 -7.06 12.75 -10.34
N TYR A 99 -7.24 13.30 -11.55
CA TYR A 99 -6.63 12.75 -12.76
C TYR A 99 -5.10 12.83 -12.70
N THR A 100 -4.44 11.84 -13.31
CA THR A 100 -2.99 11.84 -13.51
C THR A 100 -2.62 12.73 -14.70
N ILE A 101 -1.43 13.32 -14.66
CA ILE A 101 -0.84 14.02 -15.80
C ILE A 101 -0.47 12.96 -16.84
N LYS A 102 -0.69 13.24 -18.14
CA LYS A 102 -0.30 12.39 -19.27
C LYS A 102 0.85 13.03 -20.03
#